data_AF-A0A081N439-F1
#
_entry.id   AF-A0A081N439-F1
#
_cell.length_a   1.000
_cell.length_b   1.000
_cell.length_c   1.000
_cell.angle_alpha   90.00
_cell.angle_beta   90.00
_cell.angle_gamma   90.00
#
_symmetry.space_group_name_H-M   'P 1'
#
loop_
_entity.id
_entity.type
_entity.pdbx_description
1 polymer ?
#
loop_
_entity_poly.entity_id
_entity_poly.type
_entity_poly.pdbx_seq_one_letter_code
_entity_poly.pdbx_strand_id
1 'polypeptide(L)'
;MAQAGKKMITDVFVEGARKGWNIGAMSTIPNVMMAFIIIKALNVTGALGALGALFQPLMILVGLPGEGAAVIMSAIMSMGGAVGIVMGLFSEGILTGEHIAILAPAIYLCGSTIQYAGRILGVIGTRGSLYPIMFAICIANSFMAMFVMNLFFV
;
A
#
# COMPACT_ATOMS: atom_id res chain seq x y z
N MET A 1 20.51 -22.78 -32.30
CA MET A 1 20.29 -22.15 -30.99
C MET A 1 21.26 -20.98 -30.90
N ALA A 2 20.80 -19.76 -31.21
CA ALA A 2 21.68 -18.59 -31.23
C ALA A 2 22.04 -18.19 -29.79
N GLN A 3 23.34 -18.17 -29.50
CA GLN A 3 23.92 -17.79 -28.22
C GLN A 3 23.64 -16.31 -27.99
N ALA A 4 22.72 -15.98 -27.08
CA ALA A 4 22.46 -14.61 -26.68
C ALA A 4 23.76 -14.02 -26.07
N GLY A 5 24.40 -13.12 -26.80
CA GLY A 5 25.56 -12.38 -26.32
C GLY A 5 25.24 -11.74 -24.98
N LYS A 6 26.14 -11.87 -24.01
CA LYS A 6 25.96 -11.38 -22.63
C LYS A 6 25.69 -9.88 -22.69
N LYS A 7 24.44 -9.46 -22.46
CA LYS A 7 24.04 -8.04 -22.48
C LYS A 7 24.98 -7.22 -21.60
N MET A 8 25.38 -6.05 -22.07
CA MET A 8 26.17 -5.13 -21.25
C MET A 8 25.33 -4.68 -20.06
N ILE A 9 25.98 -4.44 -18.91
CA ILE A 9 25.29 -3.97 -17.69
C ILE A 9 24.53 -2.65 -17.97
N THR A 10 25.08 -1.81 -18.84
CA THR A 10 24.44 -0.57 -19.31
C THR A 10 23.15 -0.81 -20.08
N ASP A 11 23.10 -1.84 -20.94
CA ASP A 11 21.90 -2.16 -21.73
C ASP A 11 20.79 -2.70 -20.82
N VAL A 12 21.15 -3.54 -19.84
CA VAL A 12 20.21 -4.04 -18.82
C VAL A 12 19.64 -2.88 -18.00
N PHE A 13 20.48 -1.91 -17.63
CA PHE A 13 20.05 -0.71 -16.92
C PHE A 13 19.08 0.15 -17.75
N VAL A 14 19.41 0.46 -19.00
CA VAL A 14 18.57 1.29 -19.87
C VAL A 14 17.25 0.61 -20.20
N GLU A 15 17.26 -0.70 -20.46
CA GLU A 15 16.03 -1.49 -20.63
C GLU A 15 15.17 -1.47 -19.37
N GLY A 16 15.79 -1.65 -18.19
CA GLY A 16 15.12 -1.54 -16.90
C GLY A 16 14.47 -0.17 -16.71
N ALA A 17 15.18 0.92 -17.01
CA ALA A 17 14.67 2.28 -16.93
C ALA A 17 13.47 2.51 -17.86
N ARG A 18 13.54 2.07 -19.12
CA ARG A 18 12.41 2.16 -20.06
C ARG A 18 11.19 1.37 -19.60
N LYS A 19 11.41 0.17 -19.06
CA LYS A 19 10.33 -0.66 -18.51
C LYS A 19 9.71 0.00 -17.29
N GLY A 20 10.52 0.54 -16.39
CA GLY A 20 10.07 1.32 -15.23
C GLY A 20 9.24 2.54 -15.63
N TRP A 21 9.71 3.32 -16.62
CA TRP A 21 8.96 4.45 -17.16
C TRP A 21 7.59 4.03 -17.70
N ASN A 22 7.53 2.95 -18.48
CA ASN A 22 6.28 2.45 -19.03
C ASN A 22 5.30 2.01 -17.93
N ILE A 23 5.78 1.31 -16.90
CA ILE A 23 4.96 0.93 -15.73
C ILE A 23 4.45 2.19 -15.00
N GLY A 24 5.32 3.18 -14.80
CA GLY A 24 4.97 4.43 -14.14
C GLY A 24 3.88 5.20 -14.90
N ALA A 25 4.10 5.42 -16.20
CA ALA A 25 3.21 6.19 -17.06
C ALA A 25 1.87 5.49 -17.33
N MET A 26 1.87 4.18 -17.56
CA MET A 26 0.68 3.44 -17.99
C MET A 26 -0.08 2.76 -16.84
N SER A 27 0.50 2.68 -15.64
CA SER A 27 -0.14 2.02 -14.50
C SER A 27 -0.11 2.86 -13.22
N THR A 28 1.07 3.26 -12.75
CA THR A 28 1.18 3.94 -11.44
C THR A 28 0.45 5.28 -11.43
N ILE A 29 0.71 6.15 -12.41
CA ILE A 29 0.09 7.49 -12.47
C ILE A 29 -1.44 7.40 -12.58
N PRO A 30 -2.04 6.66 -13.54
CA PRO A 30 -3.50 6.56 -13.64
C PRO A 30 -4.17 6.01 -12.39
N ASN A 31 -3.59 4.99 -11.75
CA ASN A 31 -4.16 4.41 -10.54
C ASN A 31 -4.14 5.38 -9.36
N VAL A 32 -3.05 6.13 -9.20
CA VAL A 32 -2.94 7.17 -8.18
C VAL A 32 -3.96 8.29 -8.45
N MET A 33 -4.09 8.76 -9.69
CA MET A 33 -5.11 9.75 -10.08
C MET A 33 -6.53 9.27 -9.80
N MET A 34 -6.84 8.00 -10.10
CA MET A 34 -8.13 7.42 -9.76
C MET A 34 -8.38 7.43 -8.25
N ALA A 35 -7.38 7.07 -7.45
CA ALA A 35 -7.50 7.10 -5.99
C ALA A 35 -7.80 8.52 -5.48
N PHE A 36 -7.12 9.56 -6.01
CA PHE A 36 -7.43 10.96 -5.70
C PHE A 36 -8.89 11.31 -5.98
N ILE A 37 -9.40 10.95 -7.17
CA ILE A 37 -10.78 11.23 -7.56
C ILE A 37 -11.78 10.52 -6.63
N ILE A 38 -11.52 9.25 -6.30
CA ILE A 38 -12.37 8.47 -5.39
C ILE A 38 -12.36 9.08 -3.99
N ILE A 39 -11.19 9.40 -3.44
CA ILE A 39 -11.07 10.03 -2.13
C ILE A 39 -11.79 11.38 -2.10
N LYS A 40 -11.68 12.18 -3.17
CA LYS A 40 -12.43 13.43 -3.28
C LYS A 40 -13.93 13.19 -3.26
N ALA A 41 -14.43 12.24 -4.05
CA ALA A 41 -15.84 11.91 -4.09
C ALA A 41 -16.37 11.42 -2.73
N LEU A 42 -15.61 10.55 -2.05
CA LEU A 42 -15.97 10.07 -0.71
C LEU A 42 -15.92 11.18 0.35
N ASN A 43 -14.99 12.14 0.23
CA ASN A 43 -14.93 13.28 1.12
C ASN A 43 -16.14 14.21 0.92
N VAL A 44 -16.44 14.58 -0.33
CA VAL A 44 -17.60 15.43 -0.67
C VAL A 44 -18.93 14.80 -0.26
N THR A 45 -19.06 13.48 -0.37
CA THR A 45 -20.28 12.76 0.06
C THR A 45 -20.36 12.51 1.56
N GLY A 46 -19.30 12.79 2.33
CA GLY A 46 -19.22 12.49 3.77
C GLY A 46 -19.00 11.00 4.11
N ALA A 47 -18.99 10.12 3.10
CA ALA A 47 -18.77 8.68 3.30
C ALA A 47 -17.39 8.38 3.88
N LEU A 48 -16.38 9.19 3.53
CA LEU A 48 -15.02 9.04 4.06
C LEU A 48 -14.98 9.29 5.58
N GLY A 49 -15.68 10.31 6.06
CA GLY A 49 -15.77 10.61 7.50
C GLY A 49 -16.56 9.55 8.27
N ALA A 50 -17.59 8.95 7.66
CA ALA A 50 -18.31 7.84 8.28
C ALA A 50 -17.44 6.57 8.43
N LEU A 51 -16.65 6.25 7.39
CA LEU A 51 -15.64 5.19 7.46
C LEU A 51 -14.56 5.53 8.49
N GLY A 52 -14.14 6.80 8.54
CA GLY A 52 -13.22 7.31 9.54
C GLY A 52 -13.70 7.03 10.95
N ALA A 53 -14.91 7.50 11.30
CA ALA A 53 -15.50 7.31 12.62
C ALA A 53 -15.63 5.83 13.03
N LEU A 54 -15.95 4.94 12.09
CA LEU A 54 -16.05 3.50 12.35
C LEU A 54 -14.70 2.89 12.77
N PHE A 55 -13.62 3.26 12.08
CA PHE A 55 -12.29 2.70 12.31
C PHE A 55 -11.45 3.54 13.30
N GLN A 56 -11.94 4.69 13.71
CA GLN A 56 -11.24 5.62 14.60
C GLN A 56 -10.77 5.01 15.92
N PRO A 57 -11.56 4.15 16.64
CA PRO A 57 -11.10 3.54 17.88
C PRO A 57 -9.82 2.69 17.71
N LEU A 58 -9.64 2.08 16.54
CA LEU A 58 -8.47 1.26 16.24
C LEU A 58 -7.29 2.14 15.78
N MET A 59 -7.56 3.12 14.91
CA MET A 59 -6.50 3.96 14.32
C MET A 59 -5.89 4.93 15.33
N ILE A 60 -6.67 5.41 16.32
CA ILE A 60 -6.16 6.27 17.39
C ILE A 60 -5.04 5.59 18.20
N LEU A 61 -5.10 4.26 18.38
CA LEU A 61 -4.08 3.53 19.13
C LEU A 61 -2.69 3.61 18.48
N VAL A 62 -2.65 3.87 17.18
CA VAL A 62 -1.41 4.01 16.41
C VAL A 62 -1.17 5.45 15.95
N GLY A 63 -1.85 6.43 16.56
CA GLY A 63 -1.67 7.86 16.26
C GLY A 63 -2.16 8.29 14.89
N LEU A 64 -3.12 7.56 14.30
CA LEU A 64 -3.65 7.86 12.97
C LEU A 64 -5.12 8.28 13.02
N PRO A 65 -5.55 9.18 12.11
CA PRO A 65 -6.97 9.46 11.91
C PRO A 65 -7.69 8.22 11.36
N GLY A 66 -8.99 8.13 11.61
CA GLY A 66 -9.79 6.95 11.25
C GLY A 66 -9.76 6.64 9.74
N GLU A 67 -9.68 7.67 8.91
CA GLU A 67 -9.59 7.59 7.45
C GLU A 67 -8.32 6.85 6.99
N GLY A 68 -7.28 6.81 7.81
CA GLY A 68 -6.07 6.03 7.57
C GLY A 68 -6.34 4.52 7.44
N ALA A 69 -7.47 4.01 7.95
CA ALA A 69 -7.87 2.62 7.76
C ALA A 69 -8.05 2.26 6.27
N ALA A 70 -8.50 3.22 5.44
CA ALA A 70 -8.62 3.03 4.00
C ALA A 70 -7.28 2.70 3.34
N VAL A 71 -6.18 3.26 3.86
CA VAL A 71 -4.82 2.98 3.40
C VAL A 71 -4.44 1.53 3.69
N ILE A 72 -4.69 1.04 4.91
CA ILE A 72 -4.34 -0.34 5.30
C ILE A 72 -5.16 -1.36 4.53
N MET A 73 -6.47 -1.14 4.38
CA MET A 73 -7.34 -2.00 3.57
C MET A 73 -6.87 -2.06 2.11
N SER A 74 -6.50 -0.91 1.54
CA SER A 74 -5.93 -0.86 0.20
C SER A 74 -4.57 -1.55 0.12
N ALA A 75 -3.71 -1.42 1.13
CA ALA A 75 -2.40 -2.04 1.16
C ALA A 75 -2.50 -3.57 1.09
N ILE A 76 -3.41 -4.18 1.86
CA ILE A 76 -3.69 -5.63 1.83
C ILE A 76 -3.98 -6.11 0.40
N MET A 77 -4.72 -5.30 -0.38
CA MET A 77 -5.00 -5.59 -1.78
C MET A 77 -3.83 -5.26 -2.69
N SER A 78 -3.22 -4.08 -2.56
CA SER A 78 -2.18 -3.54 -3.46
C SER A 78 -1.38 -2.43 -2.79
N MET A 79 -0.06 -2.62 -2.73
CA MET A 79 0.87 -1.61 -2.23
C MET A 79 0.80 -0.30 -3.02
N GLY A 80 0.79 -0.36 -4.35
CA GLY A 80 0.71 0.83 -5.19
C GLY A 80 -0.64 1.57 -5.07
N GLY A 81 -1.72 0.82 -4.84
CA GLY A 81 -3.04 1.39 -4.55
C GLY A 81 -3.06 2.17 -3.24
N ALA A 82 -2.45 1.61 -2.19
CA ALA A 82 -2.35 2.26 -0.89
C ALA A 82 -1.59 3.59 -0.97
N VAL A 83 -0.47 3.64 -1.70
CA VAL A 83 0.27 4.89 -1.92
C VAL A 83 -0.60 5.94 -2.60
N GLY A 84 -1.42 5.55 -3.59
CA GLY A 84 -2.37 6.46 -4.22
C GLY A 84 -3.40 7.02 -3.23
N ILE A 85 -3.93 6.20 -2.33
CA ILE A 85 -4.85 6.65 -1.28
C ILE A 85 -4.17 7.56 -0.27
N VAL A 86 -2.95 7.23 0.17
CA VAL A 86 -2.16 8.08 1.08
C VAL A 86 -1.99 9.47 0.50
N MET A 87 -1.55 9.54 -0.76
CA MET A 87 -1.38 10.82 -1.44
C MET A 87 -2.71 11.54 -1.60
N GLY A 88 -3.79 10.80 -1.89
CA GLY A 88 -5.17 11.27 -1.86
C GLY A 88 -5.52 12.02 -0.59
N LEU A 89 -5.46 11.31 0.53
CA LEU A 89 -5.81 11.84 1.85
C LEU A 89 -4.87 12.97 2.30
N PHE A 90 -3.59 12.91 1.92
CA PHE A 90 -2.63 13.99 2.19
C PHE A 90 -3.00 15.28 1.44
N SER A 91 -3.38 15.18 0.16
CA SER A 91 -3.77 16.35 -0.63
C SER A 91 -5.07 17.00 -0.14
N GLU A 92 -5.96 16.21 0.44
CA GLU A 92 -7.19 16.69 1.09
C GLU A 92 -6.95 17.26 2.49
N GLY A 93 -5.71 17.25 3.00
CA GLY A 93 -5.36 17.73 4.33
C GLY A 93 -5.81 16.81 5.47
N ILE A 94 -6.23 15.58 5.16
CA ILE A 94 -6.69 14.59 6.15
C ILE A 94 -5.47 13.90 6.81
N LEU A 95 -4.44 13.61 6.02
CA LEU A 95 -3.16 13.08 6.52
C LEU A 95 -2.09 14.17 6.56
N THR A 96 -1.20 14.09 7.54
CA THR A 96 0.00 14.92 7.67
C THR A 96 1.24 14.12 7.23
N GLY A 97 2.39 14.79 7.08
CA GLY A 97 3.65 14.10 6.79
C GLY A 97 4.04 13.08 7.88
N GLU A 98 3.68 13.35 9.13
CA GLU A 98 3.87 12.43 10.26
C GLU A 98 3.00 11.17 10.11
N HIS A 99 1.72 11.33 9.78
CA HIS A 99 0.84 10.19 9.51
C HIS A 99 1.38 9.31 8.36
N ILE A 100 1.95 9.92 7.32
CA ILE A 100 2.59 9.19 6.21
C ILE A 100 3.79 8.40 6.72
N ALA A 101 4.62 8.99 7.57
CA ALA A 101 5.79 8.31 8.13
C ALA A 101 5.39 7.08 8.97
N ILE A 102 4.30 7.17 9.75
CA ILE A 102 3.72 6.05 10.50
C ILE A 102 3.18 4.97 9.56
N LEU A 103 2.46 5.36 8.50
CA LEU A 103 1.84 4.45 7.54
C LEU A 103 2.85 3.75 6.61
N ALA A 104 3.97 4.39 6.31
CA ALA A 104 4.96 3.89 5.35
C ALA A 104 5.41 2.45 5.63
N PRO A 105 5.97 2.09 6.80
CA PRO A 105 6.36 0.71 7.08
C PRO A 105 5.17 -0.25 7.08
N ALA A 106 3.99 0.19 7.52
CA ALA A 106 2.79 -0.63 7.55
C ALA A 106 2.38 -1.10 6.16
N ILE A 107 2.38 -0.18 5.17
CA ILE A 107 2.07 -0.46 3.77
C ILE A 107 2.99 -1.54 3.20
N TYR A 108 4.28 -1.53 3.57
CA TYR A 108 5.23 -2.54 3.09
C TYR A 108 5.14 -3.87 3.83
N LEU A 109 4.69 -3.88 5.08
CA LEU A 109 4.53 -5.10 5.88
C LEU A 109 3.26 -5.90 5.57
N CYS A 110 2.15 -5.23 5.24
CA CYS A 110 0.89 -5.90 4.88
C CYS A 110 0.54 -5.81 3.38
N GLY A 111 1.39 -5.14 2.60
CA GLY A 111 1.20 -4.84 1.19
C GLY A 111 1.02 -6.07 0.30
N SER A 112 0.01 -6.03 -0.58
CA SER A 112 -0.26 -6.99 -1.66
C SER A 112 -0.42 -8.45 -1.19
N THR A 113 -0.75 -8.69 0.07
CA THR A 113 -0.88 -10.03 0.68
C THR A 113 -1.88 -10.91 -0.10
N ILE A 114 -3.01 -10.35 -0.52
CA ILE A 114 -4.00 -11.08 -1.34
C ILE A 114 -3.43 -11.41 -2.73
N GLN A 115 -2.72 -10.47 -3.38
CA GLN A 115 -2.10 -10.73 -4.68
C GLN A 115 -1.03 -11.82 -4.58
N TYR A 116 -0.26 -11.86 -3.49
CA TYR A 116 0.75 -12.88 -3.25
C TYR A 116 0.16 -14.27 -2.98
N ALA A 117 -1.05 -14.35 -2.40
CA ALA A 117 -1.77 -15.60 -2.22
C ALA A 117 -1.89 -16.39 -3.54
N GLY A 118 -2.35 -15.73 -4.60
CA GLY A 118 -2.57 -16.35 -5.90
C GLY A 118 -1.30 -16.47 -6.74
N ARG A 119 -0.46 -15.44 -6.75
CA ARG A 119 0.71 -15.37 -7.66
C ARG A 119 1.97 -16.05 -7.13
N ILE A 120 2.07 -16.23 -5.81
CA ILE A 120 3.26 -16.80 -5.16
C ILE A 120 2.86 -18.05 -4.39
N LEU A 121 2.06 -17.91 -3.32
CA LEU A 121 1.77 -19.01 -2.40
C LEU A 121 1.05 -20.18 -3.08
N GLY A 122 0.12 -19.87 -3.98
CA GLY A 122 -0.59 -20.87 -4.79
C GLY A 122 0.33 -21.60 -5.77
N VAL A 123 1.27 -20.89 -6.39
CA VAL A 123 2.22 -21.46 -7.37
C VAL A 123 3.22 -22.39 -6.69
N ILE A 124 3.69 -22.03 -5.50
CA ILE A 124 4.62 -22.87 -4.71
C ILE A 124 3.93 -24.01 -3.96
N GLY A 125 2.61 -24.15 -4.06
CA GLY A 125 1.85 -25.22 -3.41
C GLY A 125 1.77 -25.10 -1.88
N THR A 126 1.79 -23.88 -1.35
CA THR A 126 1.63 -23.67 0.10
C THR A 126 0.25 -24.15 0.54
N ARG A 127 0.17 -24.83 1.69
CA ARG A 127 -1.11 -25.31 2.24
C ARG A 127 -2.04 -24.11 2.49
N GLY A 128 -3.20 -24.10 1.83
CA GLY A 128 -4.16 -22.98 1.91
C GLY A 128 -4.63 -22.65 3.34
N SER A 129 -4.63 -23.62 4.25
CA SER A 129 -4.94 -23.40 5.67
C SER A 129 -3.95 -22.49 6.39
N LEU A 130 -2.74 -22.30 5.85
CA LEU A 130 -1.73 -21.41 6.42
C LEU A 130 -1.89 -19.97 5.95
N TYR A 131 -2.63 -19.70 4.87
CA TYR A 131 -2.73 -18.35 4.29
C TYR A 131 -3.31 -17.34 5.29
N PRO A 132 -4.43 -17.65 6.00
CA PRO A 132 -4.98 -16.71 6.98
C PRO A 132 -4.00 -16.40 8.10
N ILE A 133 -3.21 -17.39 8.55
CA ILE A 133 -2.22 -17.22 9.62
C ILE A 133 -1.10 -16.30 9.15
N MET A 134 -0.57 -16.52 7.94
CA MET A 134 0.47 -15.67 7.36
C MET A 134 -0.02 -14.23 7.19
N PHE A 135 -1.25 -14.03 6.71
CA PHE A 135 -1.82 -12.69 6.55
C PHE A 135 -2.07 -12.01 7.90
N ALA A 136 -2.55 -12.75 8.91
CA ALA A 136 -2.72 -12.23 10.25
C ALA A 136 -1.39 -11.75 10.85
N ILE A 137 -0.30 -12.49 10.65
CA ILE A 137 1.05 -12.07 11.09
C ILE A 137 1.48 -10.79 10.38
N CYS A 138 1.30 -10.68 9.06
CA CYS A 138 1.62 -9.47 8.31
C CYS A 138 0.82 -8.25 8.81
N ILE A 139 -0.48 -8.41 9.05
CA ILE A 139 -1.35 -7.34 9.55
C ILE A 139 -0.94 -6.96 10.97
N ALA A 140 -0.74 -7.93 11.86
CA ALA A 140 -0.27 -7.67 13.23
C ALA A 140 1.07 -6.92 13.23
N ASN A 141 2.04 -7.35 12.41
CA ASN A 141 3.32 -6.66 12.25
C ASN A 141 3.14 -5.23 11.73
N SER A 142 2.21 -5.00 10.80
CA SER A 142 1.92 -3.65 10.33
C SER A 142 1.38 -2.74 11.44
N PHE A 143 0.49 -3.24 12.30
CA PHE A 143 -0.03 -2.47 13.45
C PHE A 143 1.05 -2.23 14.49
N MET A 144 1.90 -3.21 14.79
CA MET A 144 3.04 -3.03 15.69
C MET A 144 4.03 -2.00 15.14
N ALA A 145 4.31 -2.03 13.83
CA ALA A 145 5.19 -1.04 13.21
C ALA A 145 4.61 0.37 13.30
N MET A 146 3.31 0.55 13.01
CA MET A 146 2.65 1.85 13.19
C MET A 146 2.71 2.32 14.65
N PHE A 147 2.44 1.43 15.60
CA PHE A 147 2.53 1.76 17.02
C PHE A 147 3.94 2.21 17.42
N VAL A 148 4.97 1.49 16.97
CA VAL A 148 6.37 1.84 17.22
C VAL A 148 6.73 3.18 16.56
N MET A 149 6.33 3.42 15.32
CA MET A 149 6.57 4.69 14.64
C MET A 149 5.90 5.85 15.38
N ASN A 150 4.66 5.66 15.86
CA ASN A 150 3.95 6.66 16.65
C ASN A 150 4.72 7.02 17.93
N LEU A 151 5.35 6.06 18.61
CA LEU A 151 6.19 6.34 19.79
C LEU A 151 7.44 7.19 19.50
N PHE A 152 7.93 7.20 18.26
CA PHE A 152 9.11 7.98 17.88
C PHE A 152 8.77 9.41 17.42
N PHE A 153 7.53 9.67 17.02
CA PHE A 153 7.09 11.00 16.57
C PHE A 153 6.32 11.80 17.64
N VAL A 154 5.85 11.13 18.70
CA VAL A 154 5.41 11.75 19.97
C VAL A 154 6.61 12.22 20.78
#